data_AF-A0A3B9A2C9-F1
#
_entry.id   AF-A0A3B9A2C9-F1
#
_cell.length_a   1.000
_cell.length_b   1.000
_cell.length_c   1.000
_cell.angle_alpha   90.00
_cell.angle_beta   90.00
_cell.angle_gamma   90.00
#
_symmetry.space_group_name_H-M   'P 1'
#
loop_
_entity.id
_entity.type
_entity.pdbx_description
1 polymer ?
#
loop_
_entity_poly.entity_id
_entity_poly.type
_entity_poly.pdbx_seq_one_letter_code
_entity_poly.pdbx_strand_id
1 'polypeptide(L)'
;MIVKIGTFNLNNLFSRFNFKGRIEAILAGDTGLSVTYTFDDPQDYAIRSFMGRLVKEKDEAATALIARRIMEMDADVLAVQEVEDLPALQHFNRDYLKGLYPFQALVEGNDPRLIDVGVLSKLPIGALTSWRFASHPA
;
A
#
# COMPACT_ATOMS: atom_id res chain seq x y z
N MET A 1 -1.65 -24.25 19.03
CA MET A 1 -0.91 -23.07 18.52
C MET A 1 -1.70 -21.84 18.93
N ILE A 2 -1.06 -20.83 19.52
CA ILE A 2 -1.71 -19.54 19.84
C ILE A 2 -1.35 -18.59 18.69
N VAL A 3 -2.34 -17.95 18.08
CA VAL A 3 -2.16 -16.99 16.99
C VAL A 3 -2.46 -15.59 17.52
N LYS A 4 -1.52 -14.66 17.36
CA LYS A 4 -1.70 -13.27 17.76
C LYS A 4 -2.20 -12.44 16.60
N ILE A 5 -3.36 -11.84 16.77
CA ILE A 5 -4.00 -10.98 15.77
C ILE A 5 -3.98 -9.54 16.29
N GLY A 6 -3.58 -8.60 15.45
CA GLY A 6 -3.58 -7.17 15.77
C GLY A 6 -4.22 -6.35 14.66
N THR A 7 -4.47 -5.07 14.96
CA THR A 7 -4.86 -4.08 13.94
C THR A 7 -3.98 -2.84 14.04
N PHE A 8 -3.73 -2.17 12.92
CA PHE A 8 -2.95 -0.94 12.90
C PHE A 8 -3.39 -0.02 11.75
N ASN A 9 -3.61 1.26 12.04
CA ASN A 9 -3.92 2.24 11.01
C ASN A 9 -2.63 2.87 10.45
N LEU A 10 -2.38 2.71 9.15
CA LEU A 10 -1.17 3.22 8.47
C LEU A 10 -1.26 4.71 8.10
N ASN A 11 -2.45 5.32 8.18
CA ASN A 11 -2.72 6.72 7.87
C ASN A 11 -2.19 7.15 6.50
N ASN A 12 -2.47 6.36 5.45
CA ASN A 12 -2.03 6.60 4.08
C ASN A 12 -0.52 6.90 3.97
N LEU A 13 0.28 6.06 4.65
CA LEU A 13 1.71 6.28 4.88
C LEU A 13 2.53 6.59 3.61
N PHE A 14 2.12 6.02 2.48
CA PHE A 14 2.85 6.01 1.22
C PHE A 14 2.33 7.03 0.20
N SER A 15 1.18 7.64 0.49
CA SER A 15 0.46 8.44 -0.50
C SER A 15 1.03 9.82 -0.60
N ARG A 16 2.26 9.89 -1.09
CA ARG A 16 2.95 11.03 -1.70
C ARG A 16 4.08 10.53 -2.62
N PHE A 17 3.84 9.52 -3.46
CA PHE A 17 4.78 9.14 -4.51
C PHE A 17 5.06 10.38 -5.37
N ASN A 18 6.25 10.96 -5.24
CA ASN A 18 6.64 12.17 -5.94
C ASN A 18 6.93 11.82 -7.40
N PHE A 19 5.87 11.72 -8.21
CA PHE A 19 5.98 11.54 -9.66
C PHE A 19 6.89 12.61 -10.29
N LYS A 20 7.04 13.78 -9.65
CA LYS A 20 7.92 14.86 -10.10
C LYS A 20 9.40 14.64 -9.79
N GLY A 21 9.76 14.04 -8.66
CA GLY A 21 11.16 13.77 -8.28
C GLY A 21 11.79 12.71 -9.19
N ARG A 22 10.99 11.73 -9.63
CA ARG A 22 11.43 10.74 -10.62
C ARG A 22 11.53 11.34 -12.02
N ILE A 23 10.66 12.29 -12.39
CA ILE A 23 10.75 13.05 -13.64
C ILE A 23 11.99 13.98 -13.66
N GLU A 24 12.33 14.66 -12.56
CA GLU A 24 13.52 15.53 -12.50
C GLU A 24 14.84 14.73 -12.62
N ALA A 25 14.91 13.54 -12.02
CA ALA A 25 16.05 12.62 -12.21
C ALA A 25 16.16 12.09 -13.65
N ILE A 26 15.03 11.85 -14.33
CA ILE A 26 14.97 11.46 -15.74
C ILE A 26 15.36 12.63 -16.66
N LEU A 27 14.92 13.85 -16.35
CA LEU A 27 15.24 15.09 -17.10
C LEU A 27 16.69 15.55 -16.89
N ALA A 28 17.33 15.15 -15.77
CA ALA A 28 18.73 15.44 -15.46
C ALA A 28 19.73 14.59 -16.26
N GLY A 29 19.26 13.75 -17.19
CA GLY A 29 20.10 13.11 -18.20
C GLY A 29 20.67 11.75 -17.83
N ASP A 30 20.12 11.07 -16.82
CA ASP A 30 20.47 9.68 -16.51
C ASP A 30 19.75 8.75 -17.51
N THR A 31 20.34 8.62 -18.70
CA THR A 31 19.74 7.92 -19.84
C THR A 31 19.74 6.41 -19.62
N GLY A 32 18.64 5.87 -19.09
CA GLY A 32 18.54 4.42 -18.95
C GLY A 32 17.25 3.86 -18.39
N LEU A 33 16.06 4.33 -18.78
CA LEU A 33 14.85 3.48 -18.69
C LEU A 33 13.74 3.92 -19.67
N SER A 34 13.64 3.23 -20.80
CA SER A 34 12.40 3.22 -21.60
C SER A 34 11.46 2.20 -20.95
N VAL A 35 10.47 2.67 -20.20
CA VAL A 35 9.38 1.79 -19.78
C VAL A 35 8.29 1.86 -20.84
N THR A 36 8.38 0.94 -21.80
CA THR A 36 7.29 0.65 -22.74
C THR A 36 6.33 -0.31 -22.05
N TYR A 37 5.15 0.17 -21.68
CA TYR A 37 4.04 -0.71 -21.34
C TYR A 37 3.28 -1.05 -22.61
N THR A 38 3.37 -2.31 -23.05
CA THR A 38 2.48 -2.87 -24.07
C THR A 38 1.24 -3.41 -23.36
N PHE A 39 0.08 -2.86 -23.70
CA PHE A 39 -1.20 -3.29 -23.16
C PHE A 39 -1.95 -4.07 -24.23
N ASP A 40 -2.29 -5.33 -23.96
CA ASP A 40 -3.04 -6.18 -24.89
C ASP A 40 -4.55 -5.85 -24.90
N ASP A 41 -5.05 -5.13 -23.88
CA ASP A 41 -6.44 -4.69 -23.78
C ASP A 41 -6.55 -3.23 -23.27
N PRO A 42 -7.06 -2.28 -24.09
CA PRO A 42 -7.21 -0.87 -23.72
C PRO A 42 -8.31 -0.55 -22.71
N GLN A 43 -9.16 -1.51 -22.30
CA GLN A 43 -10.38 -1.22 -21.53
C GLN A 43 -10.27 -1.42 -20.01
N ASP A 44 -9.21 -2.06 -19.50
CA ASP A 44 -9.24 -2.66 -18.15
C ASP A 44 -8.50 -1.89 -17.04
N TYR A 45 -7.86 -0.75 -17.33
CA TYR A 45 -7.22 0.05 -16.29
C TYR A 45 -7.44 1.55 -16.44
N ALA A 46 -8.18 2.12 -15.49
CA ALA A 46 -8.23 3.56 -15.28
C ALA A 46 -6.89 4.04 -14.70
N ILE A 47 -6.07 4.69 -15.53
CA ILE A 47 -4.92 5.46 -15.07
C ILE A 47 -5.45 6.55 -14.12
N ARG A 48 -5.32 6.35 -12.81
CA ARG A 48 -5.67 7.35 -11.80
C ARG A 48 -4.63 8.46 -11.82
N SER A 49 -4.85 9.44 -12.71
CA SER A 49 -4.12 10.70 -12.70
C SER A 49 -4.53 11.52 -11.48
N PHE A 50 -3.71 11.48 -10.42
CA PHE A 50 -3.94 12.33 -9.26
C PHE A 50 -3.44 13.76 -9.56
N MET A 51 -4.40 14.69 -9.58
CA MET A 51 -4.35 16.15 -9.79
C MET A 51 -3.05 16.90 -9.41
N GLY A 52 -1.96 16.74 -10.16
CA GLY A 52 -0.96 17.77 -10.46
C GLY A 52 -0.32 18.58 -9.31
N ARG A 53 -0.35 18.12 -8.06
CA ARG A 53 0.29 18.81 -6.92
C ARG A 53 1.48 18.02 -6.40
N LEU A 54 2.51 18.77 -6.00
CA LEU A 54 3.72 18.24 -5.38
C LEU A 54 3.35 17.63 -4.03
N VAL A 55 3.61 16.33 -3.90
CA VAL A 55 3.25 15.58 -2.72
C VAL A 55 4.55 15.21 -2.00
N LYS A 56 4.81 15.84 -0.85
CA LYS A 56 6.01 15.67 -0.01
C LYS A 56 6.00 14.32 0.71
N GLU A 57 6.87 13.38 0.34
CA GLU A 57 7.10 12.11 1.05
C GLU A 57 7.02 12.31 2.58
N LYS A 58 6.27 11.44 3.28
CA LYS A 58 6.14 11.52 4.75
C LYS A 58 7.54 11.33 5.35
N ASP A 59 7.82 12.03 6.45
CA ASP A 59 9.12 11.97 7.14
C ASP A 59 9.57 10.52 7.37
N GLU A 60 10.76 10.15 6.88
CA GLU A 60 11.31 8.80 6.99
C GLU A 60 11.30 8.30 8.44
N ALA A 61 11.56 9.21 9.40
CA ALA A 61 11.48 8.92 10.82
C ALA A 61 10.06 8.51 11.26
N ALA A 62 9.00 9.07 10.67
CA ALA A 62 7.62 8.70 10.99
C ALA A 62 7.28 7.31 10.45
N THR A 63 7.73 6.98 9.25
CA THR A 63 7.56 5.64 8.65
C THR A 63 8.31 4.58 9.45
N ALA A 64 9.56 4.87 9.83
CA ALA A 64 10.37 4.00 10.68
C ALA A 64 9.75 3.79 12.07
N LEU A 65 9.17 4.84 12.67
CA LEU A 65 8.47 4.73 13.95
C LEU A 65 7.24 3.82 13.86
N ILE A 66 6.48 3.90 12.77
CA ILE A 66 5.33 3.03 12.53
C ILE A 66 5.76 1.58 12.34
N ALA A 67 6.79 1.34 11.55
CA ALA A 67 7.37 0.01 11.37
C ALA A 67 7.86 -0.60 12.69
N ARG A 68 8.54 0.21 13.51
CA ARG A 68 8.97 -0.20 14.86
C ARG A 68 7.79 -0.62 15.73
N ARG A 69 6.73 0.18 15.79
CA ARG A 69 5.52 -0.15 16.58
C ARG A 69 4.86 -1.45 16.10
N ILE A 70 4.78 -1.64 14.79
CA ILE A 70 4.25 -2.88 14.21
C ILE A 70 5.10 -4.09 14.60
N MET A 71 6.43 -3.98 14.55
CA MET A 71 7.33 -5.05 14.98
C MET A 71 7.21 -5.34 16.49
N GLU A 72 7.05 -4.31 17.33
CA GLU A 72 6.86 -4.44 18.78
C GLU A 72 5.54 -5.13 19.17
N MET A 73 4.51 -5.04 18.33
CA MET A 73 3.24 -5.77 18.56
C MET A 73 3.41 -7.29 18.47
N ASP A 74 4.42 -7.77 17.73
CA ASP A 74 4.67 -9.18 17.43
C ASP A 74 3.38 -9.94 17.04
N ALA A 75 2.61 -9.34 16.13
CA ALA A 75 1.39 -9.95 15.60
C ALA A 75 1.76 -10.98 14.51
N ASP A 76 1.08 -12.12 14.51
CA ASP A 76 1.19 -13.14 13.47
C ASP A 76 0.32 -12.79 12.26
N VAL A 77 -0.81 -12.13 12.52
CA VAL A 77 -1.71 -11.56 11.52
C VAL A 77 -2.04 -10.13 11.92
N LEU A 78 -1.81 -9.18 11.02
CA LEU A 78 -2.05 -7.76 11.25
C LEU A 78 -3.02 -7.22 10.20
N ALA A 79 -4.20 -6.81 10.65
CA ALA A 79 -5.14 -6.07 9.83
C ALA A 79 -4.74 -4.59 9.78
N VAL A 80 -4.51 -4.05 8.58
CA VAL A 80 -4.11 -2.66 8.38
C VAL A 80 -5.22 -1.83 7.76
N GLN A 81 -5.36 -0.58 8.21
CA GLN A 81 -6.34 0.38 7.68
C GLN A 81 -5.62 1.54 7.00
N GLU A 82 -6.32 2.22 6.10
CA GLU A 82 -5.78 3.33 5.32
C GLU A 82 -4.54 2.93 4.51
N VAL A 83 -4.70 1.81 3.79
CA VAL A 83 -3.73 1.32 2.81
C VAL A 83 -4.03 2.01 1.49
N GLU A 84 -3.00 2.52 0.83
CA GLU A 84 -3.12 3.17 -0.47
C GLU A 84 -3.34 2.17 -1.59
N ASP A 85 -2.46 1.18 -1.69
CA ASP A 85 -2.53 0.09 -2.66
C ASP A 85 -1.66 -1.10 -2.20
N LEU A 86 -1.78 -2.22 -2.93
CA LEU A 86 -1.02 -3.44 -2.64
C LEU A 86 0.49 -3.26 -2.85
N PRO A 87 0.99 -2.65 -3.94
CA PRO A 87 2.42 -2.37 -4.12
C PRO A 87 3.07 -1.58 -2.97
N ALA A 88 2.40 -0.56 -2.46
CA ALA A 88 2.86 0.26 -1.35
C ALA A 88 2.95 -0.57 -0.06
N LEU A 89 1.94 -1.40 0.21
CA LEU A 89 1.95 -2.33 1.35
C LEU A 89 3.09 -3.36 1.24
N GLN A 90 3.34 -3.90 0.06
CA GLN A 90 4.44 -4.83 -0.21
C GLN A 90 5.81 -4.16 -0.04
N HIS A 91 5.96 -2.93 -0.54
CA HIS A 91 7.17 -2.12 -0.37
C HIS A 91 7.44 -1.85 1.11
N PHE A 92 6.42 -1.44 1.87
CA PHE A 92 6.54 -1.24 3.31
C PHE A 92 6.99 -2.49 4.05
N ASN A 93 6.36 -3.63 3.74
CA ASN A 93 6.71 -4.88 4.37
C ASN A 93 8.17 -5.27 4.07
N ARG A 94 8.61 -5.14 2.82
CA ARG A 94 9.99 -5.46 2.42
C ARG A 94 11.01 -4.54 3.09
N ASP A 95 10.80 -3.23 2.98
CA ASP A 95 11.86 -2.25 3.26
C ASP A 95 11.87 -1.78 4.72
N TYR A 96 10.71 -1.80 5.39
CA TYR A 96 10.58 -1.35 6.79
C TYR A 96 10.27 -2.46 7.78
N LEU A 97 9.53 -3.49 7.37
CA LEU A 97 9.25 -4.67 8.21
C LEU A 97 10.20 -5.84 7.94
N LYS A 98 11.21 -5.67 7.07
CA LYS A 98 12.23 -6.69 6.75
C LYS A 98 11.63 -7.99 6.21
N GLY A 99 10.51 -7.91 5.50
CA GLY A 99 9.78 -9.06 4.96
C GLY A 99 9.08 -9.93 6.01
N LEU A 100 8.82 -9.41 7.22
CA LEU A 100 8.22 -10.14 8.34
C LEU A 100 6.92 -10.87 7.97
N TYR A 101 6.13 -10.31 7.07
CA TYR A 101 4.85 -10.85 6.66
C TYR A 101 4.90 -11.35 5.21
N PRO A 102 5.23 -12.63 4.93
CA PRO A 102 5.34 -13.15 3.58
C PRO A 102 4.03 -13.15 2.79
N PHE A 103 2.87 -13.15 3.46
CA PHE A 103 1.56 -13.13 2.82
C PHE A 103 0.89 -11.78 3.05
N GLN A 104 0.53 -11.09 1.96
CA GLN A 104 -0.19 -9.83 2.03
C GLN A 104 -1.43 -9.88 1.14
N ALA A 105 -2.51 -9.25 1.58
CA ALA A 105 -3.73 -9.07 0.79
C ALA A 105 -4.27 -7.67 0.97
N LEU A 106 -4.91 -7.15 -0.08
CA LEU A 106 -5.63 -5.88 -0.05
C LEU A 106 -7.11 -6.16 -0.29
N VAL A 107 -7.97 -5.49 0.46
CA VAL A 107 -9.41 -5.43 0.23
C VAL A 107 -9.75 -3.99 -0.08
N GLU A 108 -10.23 -3.76 -1.29
CA GLU A 108 -10.65 -2.42 -1.69
C GLU A 108 -11.81 -1.93 -0.85
N GLY A 109 -11.71 -0.68 -0.40
CA GLY A 109 -12.73 0.00 0.36
C GLY A 109 -13.94 0.39 -0.50
N ASN A 110 -14.97 0.85 0.20
CA ASN A 110 -16.16 1.48 -0.37
C ASN A 110 -16.17 3.01 -0.14
N ASP A 111 -15.09 3.55 0.40
CA ASP A 111 -14.94 4.98 0.67
C ASP A 111 -14.53 5.72 -0.63
N PRO A 112 -15.20 6.83 -0.98
CA PRO A 112 -14.86 7.61 -2.19
C PRO A 112 -13.45 8.21 -2.16
N ARG A 113 -12.80 8.26 -0.98
CA ARG A 113 -11.40 8.67 -0.81
C ARG A 113 -10.40 7.55 -1.14
N LEU A 114 -10.89 6.38 -1.56
CA LEU A 114 -10.07 5.23 -1.97
C LEU A 114 -9.22 4.69 -0.81
N ILE A 115 -9.84 4.59 0.37
CA ILE A 115 -9.20 4.09 1.59
C ILE A 115 -9.41 2.58 1.63
N ASP A 116 -8.35 1.84 1.34
CA ASP A 116 -8.38 0.38 1.35
C ASP A 116 -7.95 -0.17 2.72
N VAL A 117 -8.29 -1.43 2.97
CA VAL A 117 -7.81 -2.19 4.11
C VAL A 117 -6.95 -3.34 3.63
N GLY A 118 -6.01 -3.78 4.45
CA GLY A 118 -5.09 -4.85 4.09
C GLY A 118 -4.88 -5.84 5.22
N VAL A 119 -4.24 -6.95 4.87
CA VAL A 119 -3.79 -7.97 5.81
C VAL A 119 -2.32 -8.23 5.55
N LEU A 120 -1.51 -8.20 6.60
CA LEU A 120 -0.13 -8.68 6.65
C LEU A 120 -0.09 -9.93 7.52
N SER A 121 0.39 -11.06 6.99
CA SER A 121 0.32 -12.35 7.67
C SER A 121 1.61 -13.16 7.57
N LYS A 122 2.01 -13.77 8.68
CA LYS A 122 3.04 -14.82 8.77
C LYS A 122 2.52 -16.18 8.29
N LEU A 123 1.19 -16.33 8.25
CA LEU A 123 0.47 -17.55 7.88
C LEU A 123 -0.16 -17.42 6.47
N PRO A 124 -0.30 -18.51 5.71
CA PRO A 124 -0.92 -18.47 4.39
C PRO A 124 -2.34 -17.89 4.43
N ILE A 125 -2.65 -16.98 3.51
CA ILE A 125 -4.00 -16.44 3.33
C ILE A 125 -4.73 -17.33 2.32
N GLY A 126 -5.92 -17.79 2.71
CA GLY A 126 -6.82 -18.57 1.85
C GLY A 126 -7.72 -17.66 1.03
N ALA A 127 -9.03 -17.89 1.11
CA ALA A 127 -10.02 -17.06 0.44
C ALA A 127 -10.16 -15.67 1.09
N LEU A 128 -10.39 -14.65 0.26
CA LEU A 128 -10.70 -13.29 0.66
C LEU A 128 -12.15 -12.97 0.25
N THR A 129 -12.93 -12.37 1.13
CA THR A 129 -14.31 -11.95 0.85
C THR A 129 -14.49 -10.50 1.26
N SER A 130 -15.11 -9.70 0.39
CA SER A 130 -15.35 -8.28 0.62
C SER A 130 -16.83 -7.95 0.52
N TRP A 131 -17.26 -7.00 1.35
CA TRP A 131 -18.60 -6.42 1.33
C TRP A 131 -18.59 -4.99 0.80
N ARG A 132 -17.60 -4.59 0.00
CA ARG A 132 -17.47 -3.21 -0.49
C ARG A 132 -18.69 -2.68 -1.25
N PHE A 133 -19.49 -3.57 -1.85
CA PHE A 133 -20.72 -3.20 -2.56
C PHE A 133 -21.96 -3.24 -1.68
N ALA A 134 -21.83 -3.66 -0.42
CA ALA A 134 -22.94 -3.65 0.52
C ALA A 134 -23.33 -2.19 0.83
N SER A 135 -24.58 -1.86 0.55
CA SER A 135 -25.20 -0.59 0.91
C SER A 135 -25.81 -0.76 2.29
N HIS A 136 -25.51 0.13 3.24
CA HIS A 136 -26.29 0.19 4.47
C HIS A 136 -27.68 0.73 4.10
N PRO A 137 -28.79 0.05 4.43
CA PRO A 137 -30.12 0.63 4.24
C PRO A 137 -30.21 1.93 5.03
N ALA A 138 -30.69 2.99 4.36
CA ALA A 138 -30.85 4.31 4.94
C ALA A 138 -31.98 4.35 5.98
#